data_AF-A0A9N9NWM6-F1
#
_entry.id   AF-A0A9N9NWM6-F1
#
_cell.length_a   1.000
_cell.length_b   1.000
_cell.length_c   1.000
_cell.angle_alpha   90.00
_cell.angle_beta   90.00
_cell.angle_gamma   90.00
#
_symmetry.space_group_name_H-M   'P 1'
#
loop_
_entity.id
_entity.type
_entity.pdbx_description
1 polymer ?
#
loop_
_entity_poly.entity_id
_entity_poly.type
_entity_poly.pdbx_seq_one_letter_code
_entity_poly.pdbx_strand_id
1 'polypeptide(L)'
;SSEPEGLCYIETSNLDGETNLKIKQASSETSHLTSPSEIAKLRGQIHSESPNNSLYTFDGVLIMDTPNGAKKVRLDPTQVLLRGAQLRNTQWIYGIAVFTGHETKLMRNASATPIKRTSVEKMVNVQIIFLFGILLTMSVACSLGSAITTLKDGDKLSYLELLSSNSILGQFGFNILTFLILFNNLIPI
;
A
#
# COMPACT_ATOMS: atom_id res chain seq x y z
N SER A 1 26.51 22.27 -12.35
CA SER A 1 26.65 22.02 -10.90
C SER A 1 27.40 23.18 -10.28
N SER A 2 27.36 23.38 -8.96
CA SER A 2 28.23 24.34 -8.27
C SER A 2 29.71 23.96 -8.34
N GLU A 3 30.00 22.67 -8.42
CA GLU A 3 31.38 22.16 -8.45
C GLU A 3 32.01 22.26 -9.85
N PRO A 4 33.35 22.29 -9.94
CA PRO A 4 34.08 22.26 -11.20
C PRO A 4 33.71 21.06 -12.06
N GLU A 5 33.84 21.20 -13.37
CA GLU A 5 33.58 20.13 -14.36
C GLU A 5 32.16 19.54 -14.31
N GLY A 6 31.22 20.20 -13.64
CA GLY A 6 29.85 19.73 -13.52
C GLY A 6 29.69 18.53 -12.60
N LEU A 7 30.63 18.30 -11.69
CA LEU A 7 30.58 17.21 -10.71
C LEU A 7 29.52 17.47 -9.63
N CYS A 8 28.98 16.41 -9.05
CA CYS A 8 28.22 16.48 -7.81
C CYS A 8 28.36 15.18 -7.05
N TYR A 9 28.18 15.24 -5.73
CA TYR A 9 28.27 14.08 -4.86
C TYR A 9 26.91 13.75 -4.28
N ILE A 10 26.55 12.47 -4.35
CA ILE A 10 25.31 11.98 -3.78
C ILE A 10 25.56 10.86 -2.78
N GLU A 11 24.76 10.86 -1.74
CA GLU A 11 24.67 9.76 -0.78
C GLU A 11 23.48 8.87 -1.18
N THR A 12 23.70 7.55 -1.26
CA THR A 12 22.68 6.57 -1.66
C THR A 12 22.27 5.63 -0.53
N SER A 13 22.55 5.98 0.73
CA SER A 13 22.23 5.19 1.91
C SER A 13 20.75 4.76 1.99
N ASN A 14 19.82 5.57 1.47
CA ASN A 14 18.38 5.23 1.41
C ASN A 14 17.98 4.28 0.27
N LEU A 15 18.86 4.05 -0.71
CA LEU A 15 18.60 3.26 -1.92
C LEU A 15 19.21 1.86 -1.83
N ASP A 16 20.52 1.81 -1.52
CA ASP A 16 21.33 0.58 -1.51
C ASP A 16 22.02 0.32 -0.17
N GLY A 17 21.91 1.24 0.80
CA GLY A 17 22.55 1.11 2.10
C GLY A 17 24.04 1.48 2.10
N GLU A 18 24.59 1.94 0.98
CA GLU A 18 25.99 2.37 0.91
C GLU A 18 26.15 3.77 1.54
N THR A 19 27.15 3.92 2.42
CA THR A 19 27.46 5.19 3.09
C THR A 19 28.47 6.05 2.32
N ASN A 20 29.07 5.49 1.27
CA ASN A 20 30.06 6.21 0.45
C ASN A 20 29.37 7.21 -0.46
N LEU A 21 30.01 8.36 -0.65
CA LEU A 21 29.56 9.35 -1.62
C LEU A 21 29.83 8.83 -3.04
N LYS A 22 28.79 8.78 -3.86
CA LYS A 22 28.89 8.47 -5.29
C LYS A 22 29.05 9.76 -6.08
N ILE A 23 30.00 9.77 -6.99
CA ILE A 23 30.27 10.89 -7.88
C ILE A 23 29.34 10.80 -9.09
N LYS A 24 28.73 11.93 -9.43
CA LYS A 24 27.87 12.10 -10.61
C LYS A 24 28.38 13.29 -11.40
N GLN A 25 28.34 13.20 -12.73
CA GLN A 25 28.95 14.20 -13.60
C GLN A 25 27.94 14.66 -14.66
N ALA A 26 27.76 15.97 -14.79
CA ALA A 26 27.00 16.54 -15.90
C ALA A 26 27.69 16.28 -17.25
N SER A 27 26.94 16.35 -18.35
CA SER A 27 27.55 16.25 -19.67
C SER A 27 28.50 17.41 -19.90
N SER A 28 29.62 17.17 -20.58
CA SER A 28 30.57 18.22 -21.00
C SER A 28 29.89 19.34 -21.78
N GLU A 29 28.82 19.00 -22.50
CA GLU A 29 28.05 19.93 -23.32
C GLU A 29 27.10 20.82 -22.51
N THR A 30 26.75 20.44 -21.27
CA THR A 30 25.83 21.20 -20.43
C THR A 30 26.46 21.70 -19.14
N SER A 31 27.68 21.24 -18.81
CA SER A 31 28.40 21.58 -17.59
C SER A 31 28.70 23.07 -17.45
N HIS A 32 28.85 23.78 -18.58
CA HIS A 32 29.11 25.22 -18.62
C HIS A 32 27.88 26.08 -18.30
N LEU A 33 26.66 25.52 -18.38
CA LEU A 33 25.41 26.23 -18.12
C LEU A 33 25.18 26.36 -16.61
N THR A 34 25.73 27.42 -16.03
CA THR A 34 25.72 27.65 -14.57
C THR A 34 24.79 28.81 -14.17
N SER A 35 24.40 29.67 -15.12
CA SER A 35 23.47 30.75 -14.84
C SER A 35 22.01 30.34 -15.16
N PRO A 36 21.03 30.77 -14.35
CA PRO A 36 19.61 30.54 -14.65
C PRO A 36 19.18 31.07 -16.03
N SER A 37 19.77 32.18 -16.46
CA SER A 37 19.52 32.80 -17.77
C SER A 37 19.98 31.96 -18.96
N GLU A 38 21.08 31.23 -18.83
CA GLU A 38 21.57 30.32 -19.87
C GLU A 38 20.69 29.07 -19.97
N ILE A 39 20.29 28.52 -18.82
CA ILE A 39 19.40 27.35 -18.76
C ILE A 39 18.03 27.67 -19.37
N ALA A 40 17.50 28.88 -19.12
CA ALA A 40 16.23 29.31 -19.70
C ALA A 40 16.27 29.39 -21.24
N LYS A 41 17.46 29.54 -21.85
CA LYS A 41 17.65 29.54 -23.31
C LYS A 41 17.85 28.15 -23.89
N LEU A 42 18.17 27.15 -23.07
CA LEU A 42 18.35 25.77 -23.52
C LEU A 42 17.05 25.24 -24.13
N ARG A 43 17.16 24.63 -25.31
CA ARG A 43 16.07 23.98 -26.03
C ARG A 43 16.53 22.61 -26.53
N GLY A 44 15.63 21.64 -26.44
CA GLY A 44 15.94 20.26 -26.78
C GLY A 44 14.91 19.27 -26.24
N GLN A 45 15.18 17.99 -26.46
CA GLN A 45 14.35 16.87 -26.03
C GLN A 45 15.22 15.76 -25.42
N ILE A 46 14.71 15.08 -24.40
CA ILE A 46 15.35 13.90 -23.82
C ILE A 46 14.53 12.68 -24.22
N HIS A 47 15.19 11.71 -24.82
CA HIS A 47 14.64 10.38 -25.07
C HIS A 47 15.27 9.42 -24.07
N SER A 48 14.48 8.80 -23.20
CA SER A 48 14.98 7.84 -22.20
C SER A 48 14.44 6.44 -22.48
N GLU A 49 15.08 5.44 -21.88
CA GLU A 49 14.49 4.11 -21.70
C GLU A 49 13.13 4.17 -20.98
N SER A 50 12.34 3.11 -21.11
CA SER A 50 11.09 2.94 -20.37
C SER A 50 11.35 2.83 -18.85
N PRO A 51 10.42 3.31 -18.00
CA PRO A 51 10.54 3.19 -16.55
C PRO A 51 10.77 1.74 -16.09
N ASN A 52 11.89 1.50 -15.39
CA ASN A 52 12.28 0.19 -14.86
C ASN A 52 12.77 0.29 -13.40
N ASN A 53 13.01 -0.85 -12.75
CA ASN A 53 13.46 -0.96 -11.36
C ASN A 53 14.99 -1.13 -11.21
N SER A 54 15.75 -1.13 -12.31
CA SER A 54 17.21 -1.29 -12.30
C SER A 54 17.90 0.01 -11.86
N LEU A 55 18.35 0.07 -10.60
CA LEU A 55 18.97 1.26 -10.01
C LEU A 55 20.29 1.68 -10.69
N TYR A 56 21.05 0.72 -11.23
CA TYR A 56 22.41 0.95 -11.74
C TYR A 56 22.49 1.16 -13.25
N THR A 57 21.39 0.96 -13.97
CA THR A 57 21.33 1.17 -15.42
C THR A 57 20.53 2.42 -15.73
N PHE A 58 20.86 3.08 -16.81
CA PHE A 58 20.10 4.17 -17.40
C PHE A 58 20.65 4.37 -18.80
N ASP A 59 19.75 4.41 -19.78
CA ASP A 59 20.10 4.74 -21.15
C ASP A 59 19.16 5.85 -21.62
N GLY A 60 19.75 6.91 -22.16
CA GLY A 60 19.03 8.05 -22.68
C GLY A 60 19.87 8.85 -23.65
N VAL A 61 19.20 9.64 -24.46
CA VAL A 61 19.82 10.56 -25.41
C VAL A 61 19.18 11.94 -25.24
N LEU A 62 20.01 12.91 -24.86
CA LEU A 62 19.69 14.32 -24.90
C LEU A 62 19.94 14.85 -26.31
N ILE A 63 18.92 15.42 -26.93
CA ILE A 63 18.98 16.07 -28.23
C ILE A 63 18.85 17.57 -27.98
N MET A 64 19.93 18.32 -28.19
CA MET A 64 19.95 19.78 -27.99
C MET A 64 19.91 20.50 -29.33
N ASP A 65 19.11 21.55 -29.40
CA ASP A 65 19.05 22.43 -30.56
C ASP A 65 20.22 23.42 -30.47
N THR A 66 21.21 23.26 -31.35
CA THR A 66 22.34 24.20 -31.46
C THR A 66 22.28 24.96 -32.78
N PRO A 67 22.94 26.13 -32.90
CA PRO A 67 22.99 26.88 -34.15
C PRO A 67 23.53 26.08 -35.34
N ASN A 68 24.35 25.06 -35.06
CA ASN A 68 24.97 24.19 -36.07
C ASN A 68 24.17 22.88 -36.31
N GLY A 69 22.92 22.81 -35.82
CA GLY A 69 22.04 21.65 -35.93
C GLY A 69 21.75 20.96 -34.59
N ALA A 70 20.99 19.86 -34.64
CA ALA A 70 20.66 19.09 -33.44
C ALA A 70 21.85 18.23 -32.98
N LYS A 71 22.38 18.50 -31.78
CA LYS A 71 23.48 17.73 -31.17
C LYS A 71 22.93 16.64 -30.27
N LYS A 72 23.35 15.39 -30.50
CA LYS A 72 22.95 14.23 -29.70
C LYS A 72 24.02 13.89 -28.67
N VAL A 73 23.62 13.79 -27.41
CA VAL A 73 24.47 13.48 -26.26
C VAL A 73 23.89 12.25 -25.57
N ARG A 74 24.69 11.19 -25.44
CA ARG A 74 24.29 10.00 -24.67
C ARG A 74 24.34 10.32 -23.18
N LEU A 75 23.38 9.76 -22.45
CA LEU A 75 23.22 9.90 -21.01
C LEU A 75 23.42 8.55 -20.35
N ASP A 76 24.40 8.49 -19.44
CA ASP A 76 24.78 7.30 -18.70
C ASP A 76 24.22 7.33 -17.26
N PRO A 77 24.26 6.21 -16.51
CA PRO A 77 23.86 6.18 -15.10
C PRO A 77 24.64 7.18 -14.23
N THR A 78 25.85 7.57 -14.64
CA THR A 78 26.69 8.59 -13.95
C THR A 78 26.10 9.99 -14.01
N GLN A 79 25.13 10.24 -14.90
CA GLN A 79 24.52 11.55 -15.12
C GLN A 79 23.09 11.64 -14.58
N VAL A 80 22.59 10.55 -13.99
CA VAL A 80 21.25 10.47 -13.41
C VAL A 80 21.30 10.47 -11.89
N LEU A 81 20.45 11.29 -11.30
CA LEU A 81 20.19 11.35 -9.86
C LEU A 81 18.86 10.66 -9.57
N LEU A 82 18.90 9.69 -8.66
CA LEU A 82 17.73 8.89 -8.32
C LEU A 82 16.96 9.52 -7.16
N ARG A 83 15.63 9.38 -7.19
CA ARG A 83 14.78 9.71 -6.03
C ARG A 83 15.24 8.91 -4.82
N GLY A 84 15.50 9.59 -3.69
CA GLY A 84 15.99 8.98 -2.46
C GLY A 84 17.49 9.19 -2.22
N ALA A 85 18.25 9.54 -3.27
CA ALA A 85 19.62 10.02 -3.10
C ALA A 85 19.62 11.43 -2.52
N GLN A 86 20.59 11.73 -1.65
CA GLN A 86 20.77 13.06 -1.07
C GLN A 86 22.00 13.73 -1.67
N LEU A 87 21.85 14.99 -2.09
CA LEU A 87 22.98 15.80 -2.52
C LEU A 87 23.85 16.15 -1.30
N ARG A 88 25.14 15.87 -1.37
CA ARG A 88 26.13 16.17 -0.32
C ARG A 88 27.31 16.87 -0.97
N ASN A 89 28.02 17.71 -0.22
CA ASN A 89 29.26 18.36 -0.68
C ASN A 89 29.13 19.06 -2.06
N THR A 90 27.94 19.58 -2.36
CA THR A 90 27.61 20.32 -3.58
C THR A 90 26.47 21.26 -3.19
N GLN A 91 26.60 22.56 -3.44
CA GLN A 91 25.62 23.54 -2.95
C GLN A 91 24.31 23.48 -3.72
N TRP A 92 24.40 23.35 -5.05
CA TRP A 92 23.25 23.32 -5.93
C TRP A 92 23.59 22.59 -7.22
N ILE A 93 22.53 22.11 -7.88
CA ILE A 93 22.59 21.51 -9.20
C ILE A 93 21.43 22.03 -10.04
N TYR A 94 21.61 22.00 -11.36
CA TYR A 94 20.51 22.12 -12.29
C TYR A 94 20.31 20.76 -12.95
N GLY A 95 19.05 20.33 -13.02
CA GLY A 95 18.68 19.04 -13.57
C GLY A 95 17.28 19.09 -14.16
N ILE A 96 16.98 18.10 -14.99
CA ILE A 96 15.67 17.93 -15.64
C ILE A 96 15.04 16.67 -15.05
N ALA A 97 13.76 16.76 -14.65
CA ALA A 97 13.01 15.62 -14.16
C ALA A 97 12.62 14.71 -15.34
N VAL A 98 13.19 13.50 -15.38
CA VAL A 98 12.87 12.49 -16.42
C VAL A 98 11.73 11.57 -15.98
N PHE A 99 11.78 11.07 -14.74
CA PHE A 99 10.74 10.21 -14.17
C PHE A 99 10.14 10.84 -12.92
N THR A 100 8.82 10.73 -12.75
CA THR A 100 8.09 11.30 -11.61
C THR A 100 7.19 10.28 -10.91
N GLY A 101 6.91 10.50 -9.63
CA GLY A 101 6.00 9.63 -8.85
C GLY A 101 6.37 8.14 -8.89
N HIS A 102 5.39 7.31 -9.30
CA HIS A 102 5.51 5.85 -9.40
C HIS A 102 6.38 5.37 -10.58
N GLU A 103 6.80 6.26 -11.47
CA GLU A 103 7.73 5.92 -12.55
C GLU A 103 9.19 5.98 -12.11
N THR A 104 9.47 6.60 -10.96
CA THR A 104 10.83 6.63 -10.41
C THR A 104 11.31 5.22 -10.06
N LYS A 105 12.60 4.93 -10.33
CA LYS A 105 13.19 3.60 -10.10
C LYS A 105 13.01 3.10 -8.66
N LEU A 106 13.11 4.01 -7.69
CA LEU A 106 12.87 3.70 -6.28
C LEU A 106 11.42 3.23 -6.03
N MET A 107 10.42 3.91 -6.60
CA MET A 107 9.02 3.53 -6.43
C MET A 107 8.67 2.26 -7.21
N ARG A 108 9.34 1.98 -8.33
CA ARG A 108 9.21 0.72 -9.07
C ARG A 108 9.83 -0.47 -8.35
N ASN A 109 10.84 -0.23 -7.50
CA ASN A 109 11.42 -1.23 -6.61
C ASN A 109 10.62 -1.35 -5.29
N ALA A 110 9.83 -0.34 -4.94
CA ALA A 110 8.96 -0.40 -3.76
C ALA A 110 7.81 -1.37 -4.01
N SER A 111 7.68 -2.37 -3.12
CA SER A 111 6.51 -3.24 -3.10
C SER A 111 5.29 -2.49 -2.55
N ALA A 112 4.11 -2.80 -3.09
CA ALA A 112 2.86 -2.27 -2.54
C ALA A 112 2.74 -2.63 -1.05
N THR A 113 2.37 -1.65 -0.22
CA THR A 113 2.25 -1.87 1.22
C THR A 113 1.18 -2.94 1.49
N PRO A 114 1.54 -4.11 2.05
CA PRO A 114 0.56 -5.13 2.34
C PRO A 114 -0.31 -4.70 3.54
N ILE A 115 -1.56 -5.17 3.56
CA ILE A 115 -2.43 -5.00 4.73
C ILE A 115 -1.88 -5.87 5.86
N LYS A 116 -1.39 -5.24 6.93
CA LYS A 116 -0.88 -5.94 8.12
C LYS A 116 -2.03 -6.17 9.09
N ARG A 117 -2.37 -7.44 9.34
CA ARG A 117 -3.29 -7.84 10.42
C ARG A 117 -2.51 -8.28 11.65
N THR A 118 -2.97 -7.89 12.83
CA THR A 118 -2.27 -8.23 14.07
C THR A 118 -2.53 -9.68 14.48
N SER A 119 -1.60 -10.30 15.21
CA SER A 119 -1.83 -11.64 15.79
C SER A 119 -3.01 -11.65 16.76
N VAL A 120 -3.24 -10.52 17.46
CA VAL A 120 -4.39 -10.34 18.35
C VAL A 120 -5.70 -10.35 17.56
N GLU A 121 -5.77 -9.66 16.44
CA GLU A 121 -6.95 -9.69 15.55
C GLU A 121 -7.27 -11.11 15.06
N LYS A 122 -6.24 -11.90 14.72
CA LYS A 122 -6.42 -13.32 14.38
C LYS A 122 -6.98 -14.13 15.56
N MET A 123 -6.48 -13.89 16.77
CA MET A 123 -6.94 -14.55 17.99
C MET A 123 -8.38 -14.18 18.32
N VAL A 124 -8.74 -12.89 18.22
CA VAL A 124 -10.11 -12.39 18.41
C VAL A 124 -11.06 -13.05 17.42
N ASN A 125 -10.70 -13.17 16.14
CA ASN A 125 -11.52 -13.86 15.14
C ASN A 125 -11.78 -15.34 15.51
N VAL A 126 -10.77 -16.04 16.04
CA VAL A 126 -10.94 -17.42 16.53
C VAL A 126 -11.87 -17.47 17.75
N GLN A 127 -11.73 -16.52 18.68
CA GLN A 127 -12.62 -16.41 19.84
C GLN A 127 -14.06 -16.07 19.44
N ILE A 128 -14.29 -15.23 18.43
CA ILE A 128 -15.63 -14.95 17.89
C ILE A 128 -16.28 -16.22 17.35
N ILE A 129 -15.54 -17.04 16.59
CA ILE A 129 -16.04 -18.34 16.09
C ILE A 129 -16.40 -19.27 17.25
N PHE A 130 -15.56 -19.31 18.29
CA PHE A 130 -15.82 -20.11 19.49
C PHE A 130 -17.07 -19.62 20.25
N LEU A 131 -17.22 -18.31 20.46
CA LEU A 131 -18.40 -17.71 21.11
C LEU A 131 -19.67 -17.95 20.31
N PHE A 132 -19.60 -17.86 18.97
CA PHE A 132 -20.72 -18.19 18.09
C PHE A 132 -21.16 -19.66 18.25
N GLY A 133 -20.20 -20.58 18.38
CA GLY A 133 -20.47 -21.98 18.70
C GLY A 133 -21.23 -22.16 20.02
N ILE A 134 -20.76 -21.51 21.10
CA ILE A 134 -21.45 -21.54 22.40
C ILE A 134 -22.87 -20.97 22.28
N LEU A 135 -23.02 -19.84 21.59
CA LEU A 135 -24.30 -19.17 21.40
C LEU A 135 -25.32 -20.08 20.68
N LEU A 136 -24.88 -20.81 19.65
CA LEU A 136 -25.72 -21.79 18.95
C LEU A 136 -26.15 -22.91 19.90
N THR A 137 -25.23 -23.47 20.69
CA THR A 137 -25.53 -24.57 21.61
C THR A 137 -26.51 -24.17 22.71
N MET A 138 -26.35 -22.98 23.31
CA MET A 138 -27.28 -22.45 24.30
C MET A 138 -28.67 -22.20 23.71
N SER A 139 -28.73 -21.63 22.50
CA SER A 139 -30.01 -21.36 21.82
C SER A 139 -30.79 -22.66 21.53
N VAL A 140 -30.10 -23.71 21.10
CA VAL A 140 -30.70 -25.05 20.89
C VAL A 140 -31.13 -25.68 22.21
N ALA A 141 -30.30 -25.61 23.26
CA ALA A 141 -30.65 -26.15 24.58
C ALA A 141 -31.89 -25.47 25.18
N CYS A 142 -31.98 -24.15 25.07
CA CYS A 142 -33.17 -23.39 25.50
C CYS A 142 -34.41 -23.73 24.67
N SER A 143 -34.27 -23.90 23.35
CA SER A 143 -35.40 -24.31 22.51
C SER A 143 -35.89 -25.73 22.83
N LEU A 144 -34.98 -26.67 23.11
CA LEU A 144 -35.32 -28.02 23.57
C LEU A 144 -36.01 -28.00 24.94
N GLY A 145 -35.51 -27.21 25.89
CA GLY A 145 -36.14 -27.03 27.20
C GLY A 145 -37.55 -26.46 27.09
N SER A 146 -37.74 -25.47 26.21
CA SER A 146 -39.06 -24.93 25.88
C SER A 146 -39.97 -26.01 25.30
N ALA A 147 -39.51 -26.78 24.31
CA ALA A 147 -40.30 -27.85 23.69
C ALA A 147 -40.72 -28.94 24.70
N ILE A 148 -39.82 -29.38 25.60
CA ILE A 148 -40.13 -30.38 26.63
C ILE A 148 -41.18 -29.83 27.62
N THR A 149 -41.05 -28.55 28.01
CA THR A 149 -42.00 -27.91 28.93
C THR A 149 -43.38 -27.79 28.30
N THR A 150 -43.45 -27.41 27.01
CA THR A 150 -44.69 -27.40 26.23
C THR A 150 -45.37 -28.78 26.21
N LEU A 151 -44.60 -29.86 26.05
CA LEU A 151 -45.14 -31.22 26.00
C LEU A 151 -45.60 -31.76 27.36
N LYS A 152 -44.92 -31.41 28.47
CA LYS A 152 -45.23 -31.93 29.81
C LYS A 152 -46.27 -31.11 30.57
N ASP A 153 -46.19 -29.79 30.48
CA ASP A 153 -47.00 -28.87 31.27
C ASP A 153 -47.93 -28.00 30.39
N GLY A 154 -48.08 -28.33 29.11
CA GLY A 154 -48.97 -27.61 28.17
C GLY A 154 -50.41 -27.49 28.69
N ASP A 155 -50.92 -28.52 29.37
CA ASP A 155 -52.27 -28.53 29.95
C ASP A 155 -52.42 -27.57 31.16
N LYS A 156 -51.33 -27.29 31.90
CA LYS A 156 -51.33 -26.31 33.00
C LYS A 156 -51.14 -24.87 32.51
N LEU A 157 -50.62 -24.71 31.30
CA LEU A 157 -50.31 -23.43 30.66
C LEU A 157 -51.37 -23.04 29.64
N SER A 158 -52.64 -23.36 29.88
CA SER A 158 -53.76 -23.08 28.95
C SER A 158 -53.95 -21.58 28.66
N TYR A 159 -53.52 -20.71 29.57
CA TYR A 159 -53.52 -19.25 29.38
C TYR A 159 -52.42 -18.74 28.41
N LEU A 160 -51.41 -19.55 28.12
CA LEU A 160 -50.27 -19.21 27.25
C LEU A 160 -50.55 -19.54 25.77
N GLU A 161 -51.69 -20.17 25.48
CA GLU A 161 -52.16 -20.56 24.14
C GLU A 161 -51.13 -21.34 23.29
N LEU A 162 -50.31 -22.15 23.96
CA LEU A 162 -49.10 -22.75 23.39
C LEU A 162 -49.36 -23.83 22.32
N LEU A 163 -50.60 -24.33 22.23
CA LEU A 163 -51.05 -25.43 21.37
C LEU A 163 -51.84 -24.98 20.13
N SER A 164 -52.22 -23.71 19.97
CA SER A 164 -53.28 -23.34 19.02
C SER A 164 -52.84 -23.09 17.57
N SER A 165 -51.56 -22.84 17.27
CA SER A 165 -51.25 -22.21 15.97
C SER A 165 -50.13 -22.79 15.11
N ASN A 166 -49.21 -23.64 15.58
CA ASN A 166 -48.10 -24.11 14.73
C ASN A 166 -47.67 -25.56 15.02
N SER A 167 -47.15 -26.25 14.00
CA SER A 167 -46.45 -27.52 14.16
C SER A 167 -45.29 -27.36 15.16
N ILE A 168 -45.11 -28.34 16.05
CA ILE A 168 -44.05 -28.36 17.09
C ILE A 168 -42.66 -28.08 16.50
N LEU A 169 -42.39 -28.59 15.29
CA LEU A 169 -41.15 -28.33 14.54
C LEU A 169 -40.98 -26.85 14.14
N GLY A 170 -42.07 -26.19 13.73
CA GLY A 170 -42.05 -24.77 13.36
C GLY A 170 -41.80 -23.89 14.57
N GLN A 171 -42.47 -24.18 15.70
CA GLN A 171 -42.27 -23.47 16.96
C GLN A 171 -40.86 -23.65 17.52
N PHE A 172 -40.28 -24.85 17.39
CA PHE A 172 -38.89 -25.11 17.76
C PHE A 172 -37.89 -24.24 16.95
N GLY A 173 -38.12 -24.09 15.65
CA GLY A 173 -37.31 -23.22 14.79
C GLY A 173 -37.41 -21.73 15.16
N PHE A 174 -38.62 -21.22 15.38
CA PHE A 174 -38.83 -19.84 15.82
C PHE A 174 -38.25 -19.57 17.21
N ASN A 175 -38.33 -20.53 18.12
CA ASN A 175 -37.74 -20.42 19.45
C ASN A 175 -36.21 -20.34 19.39
N ILE A 176 -35.56 -21.13 18.52
CA ILE A 176 -34.09 -21.02 18.31
C ILE A 176 -33.73 -19.60 17.86
N LEU A 177 -34.43 -19.04 16.87
CA LEU A 177 -34.16 -17.70 16.38
C LEU A 177 -34.39 -16.63 17.46
N THR A 178 -35.44 -16.80 18.25
CA THR A 178 -35.76 -15.91 19.38
C THR A 178 -34.66 -15.92 20.43
N PHE A 179 -34.16 -17.08 20.82
CA PHE A 179 -33.03 -17.20 21.76
C PHE A 179 -31.71 -16.70 21.17
N LEU A 180 -31.47 -16.87 19.87
CA LEU A 180 -30.30 -16.34 19.18
C LEU A 180 -30.28 -14.81 19.23
N ILE A 181 -31.43 -14.17 18.96
CA ILE A 181 -31.57 -12.70 19.08
C ILE A 181 -31.38 -12.25 20.52
N LEU A 182 -31.98 -12.96 21.49
CA LEU A 182 -31.85 -12.65 22.91
C LEU A 182 -30.39 -12.67 23.38
N PHE A 183 -29.60 -13.62 22.90
CA PHE A 183 -28.19 -13.79 23.28
C PHE A 183 -27.19 -13.07 22.37
N ASN A 184 -27.63 -12.27 21.40
CA ASN A 184 -26.74 -11.57 20.45
C ASN A 184 -25.68 -10.70 21.16
N ASN A 185 -26.03 -10.11 22.31
CA ASN A 185 -25.14 -9.30 23.15
C ASN A 185 -23.92 -10.06 23.72
N LEU A 186 -23.87 -11.39 23.60
CA LEU A 186 -22.75 -12.21 24.06
C LEU A 186 -21.55 -12.14 23.12
N ILE A 187 -21.78 -11.78 21.85
CA ILE A 187 -20.72 -11.42 20.92
C ILE A 187 -20.55 -9.91 21.00
N PRO A 188 -19.43 -9.39 21.55
CA PRO A 188 -19.20 -7.96 21.54
C PRO A 188 -19.10 -7.47 20.09
N ILE A 189 -19.88 -6.43 19.78
CA ILE A 189 -19.87 -5.74 18.47
C ILE A 189 -18.58 -4.96 18.24
#